data_AF-A0A922IUK2-F1
#
_entry.id   AF-A0A922IUK2-F1
#
_cell.length_a   1.000
_cell.length_b   1.000
_cell.length_c   1.000
_cell.angle_alpha   90.00
_cell.angle_beta   90.00
_cell.angle_gamma   90.00
#
_symmetry.space_group_name_H-M   'P 1'
#
loop_
_entity.id
_entity.type
_entity.pdbx_description
1 polymer ?
#
loop_
_entity_poly.entity_id
_entity_poly.type
_entity_poly.pdbx_seq_one_letter_code
_entity_poly.pdbx_strand_id
1 'polypeptide(L)'
;MIYLLSTYNELTAMNARQNAIKCIISVLQDPSLLSHDQLYALKPVQYLEGEPVHDFFKIFVSGDLNTFRNFLTKHPNFLSQNNLSEEACIHKLRLLTLMQLSENVNELSYQDAAAQLNLKIEELEPFIIEAVRQRAVACKLDQVQKKILITGAFPRTFGRPQWVNLHDTLVQWRSHLGTVQSSLSMMIQNESS
;
A
#
# COMPACT_ATOMS: atom_id res chain seq x y z
N MET A 1 13.72 -9.82 13.11
CA MET A 1 13.72 -10.78 12.00
C MET A 1 14.07 -10.13 10.66
N ILE A 2 13.40 -9.04 10.27
CA ILE A 2 13.65 -8.32 9.01
C ILE A 2 15.10 -7.83 8.89
N TYR A 3 15.66 -7.22 9.95
CA TYR A 3 17.07 -6.81 10.01
C TYR A 3 18.09 -7.96 9.93
N LEU A 4 17.67 -9.17 10.28
CA LEU A 4 18.50 -10.37 10.18
C LEU A 4 18.41 -10.96 8.77
N LEU A 5 17.29 -10.78 8.06
CA LEU A 5 17.18 -11.13 6.66
C LEU A 5 17.94 -10.16 5.75
N SER A 6 18.07 -8.88 6.14
CA SER A 6 18.86 -7.89 5.40
C SER A 6 20.37 -8.10 5.52
N THR A 7 20.86 -8.87 6.49
CA THR A 7 22.30 -9.16 6.66
C THR A 7 22.76 -10.42 5.92
N TYR A 8 21.86 -11.20 5.31
CA TYR A 8 22.25 -12.36 4.51
C TYR A 8 22.68 -11.97 3.08
N ASN A 9 23.81 -12.53 2.65
CA ASN A 9 24.34 -12.40 1.29
C ASN A 9 23.82 -13.55 0.39
N GLU A 10 24.04 -13.44 -0.93
CA GLU A 10 23.56 -14.43 -1.93
C GLU A 10 24.00 -15.88 -1.64
N LEU A 11 25.16 -16.06 -1.03
CA LEU A 11 25.72 -17.38 -0.67
C LEU A 11 25.04 -18.02 0.55
N THR A 12 24.43 -17.22 1.44
CA THR A 12 23.72 -17.70 2.64
C THR A 12 22.20 -17.62 2.51
N ALA A 13 21.70 -17.06 1.40
CA ALA A 13 20.28 -16.95 1.10
C ALA A 13 19.55 -18.32 1.07
N MET A 14 20.22 -19.38 0.59
CA MET A 14 19.68 -20.75 0.64
C MET A 14 19.38 -21.22 2.07
N ASN A 15 20.28 -20.94 3.02
CA ASN A 15 20.09 -21.29 4.43
C ASN A 15 19.02 -20.42 5.10
N ALA A 16 18.77 -19.22 4.56
CA ALA A 16 17.77 -18.29 5.04
C ALA A 16 16.35 -18.58 4.52
N ARG A 17 16.16 -19.57 3.63
CA ARG A 17 14.86 -19.90 3.00
C ARG A 17 13.73 -20.11 4.02
N GLN A 18 13.95 -20.99 5.00
CA GLN A 18 12.94 -21.25 6.04
C GLN A 18 12.65 -20.02 6.90
N ASN A 19 13.66 -19.19 7.16
CA ASN A 19 13.51 -17.94 7.92
C ASN A 19 12.74 -16.88 7.11
N ALA A 20 12.96 -16.82 5.80
CA ALA A 20 12.22 -15.94 4.89
C ALA A 20 10.75 -16.35 4.81
N ILE A 21 10.43 -17.65 4.68
CA ILE A 21 9.04 -18.15 4.70
C ILE A 21 8.36 -17.79 6.02
N LYS A 22 9.02 -18.05 7.17
CA LYS A 22 8.48 -17.67 8.49
C LYS A 22 8.27 -16.17 8.63
N CYS A 23 9.18 -15.35 8.07
CA CYS A 23 9.06 -13.90 8.10
C CYS A 23 7.88 -13.42 7.24
N ILE A 24 7.69 -13.98 6.04
CA ILE A 24 6.56 -13.67 5.17
C ILE A 24 5.25 -14.00 5.91
N ILE A 25 5.14 -15.20 6.48
CA ILE A 25 3.92 -15.61 7.22
C ILE A 25 3.68 -14.69 8.41
N SER A 26 4.71 -14.39 9.21
CA SER A 26 4.59 -13.48 10.36
C SER A 26 4.15 -12.07 9.96
N VAL A 27 4.63 -11.58 8.81
CA VAL A 27 4.25 -10.26 8.28
C VAL A 27 2.82 -10.28 7.73
N LEU A 28 2.40 -11.37 7.13
CA LEU A 28 1.02 -11.52 6.66
C LEU A 28 0.04 -11.64 7.82
N GLN A 29 0.43 -12.30 8.90
CA GLN A 29 -0.36 -12.41 10.14
C GLN A 29 -0.51 -11.07 10.87
N ASP A 30 0.47 -10.17 10.78
CA ASP A 30 0.40 -8.87 11.44
C ASP A 30 -0.47 -7.89 10.62
N PRO A 31 -1.66 -7.48 11.11
CA PRO A 31 -2.54 -6.56 10.40
C PRO A 31 -1.97 -5.13 10.34
N SER A 32 -1.05 -4.77 11.24
CA SER A 32 -0.47 -3.42 11.29
C SER A 32 0.58 -3.17 10.21
N LEU A 33 1.19 -4.23 9.68
CA LEU A 33 2.24 -4.12 8.67
C LEU A 33 1.65 -4.18 7.26
N LEU A 34 1.37 -3.00 6.73
CA LEU A 34 0.80 -2.78 5.39
C LEU A 34 1.86 -2.57 4.31
N SER A 35 3.07 -2.14 4.69
CA SER A 35 4.18 -1.91 3.76
C SER A 35 5.01 -3.18 3.58
N HIS A 36 4.90 -3.83 2.42
CA HIS A 36 5.61 -5.07 2.11
C HIS A 36 6.87 -4.88 1.27
N ASP A 37 7.13 -3.65 0.81
CA ASP A 37 8.18 -3.31 -0.15
C ASP A 37 9.60 -3.63 0.36
N GLN A 38 9.83 -3.38 1.66
CA GLN A 38 11.11 -3.69 2.30
C GLN A 38 11.43 -5.18 2.32
N LEU A 39 10.42 -6.05 2.33
CA LEU A 39 10.60 -7.50 2.30
C LEU A 39 10.78 -8.00 0.87
N TYR A 40 10.07 -7.41 -0.09
CA TYR A 40 10.21 -7.73 -1.51
C TYR A 40 11.61 -7.40 -2.04
N ALA A 41 12.23 -6.34 -1.53
CA ALA A 41 13.60 -5.95 -1.89
C ALA A 41 14.70 -6.90 -1.36
N LEU A 42 14.38 -7.84 -0.46
CA LEU A 42 15.36 -8.74 0.14
C LEU A 42 15.72 -9.87 -0.83
N LYS A 43 17.03 -10.07 -1.06
CA LYS A 43 17.54 -11.14 -1.94
C LYS A 43 17.05 -12.55 -1.58
N PRO A 44 16.93 -12.95 -0.30
CA PRO A 44 16.35 -14.24 0.07
C PRO A 44 14.88 -14.42 -0.34
N VAL A 45 14.12 -13.32 -0.48
CA VAL A 45 12.73 -13.34 -0.93
C VAL A 45 12.64 -13.45 -2.44
N GLN A 46 13.53 -12.79 -3.18
CA GLN A 46 13.67 -12.96 -4.63
C GLN A 46 14.11 -14.39 -5.00
N TYR A 47 14.94 -15.02 -4.16
CA TYR A 47 15.35 -16.42 -4.38
C TYR A 47 14.19 -17.43 -4.21
N LEU A 48 13.09 -17.03 -3.56
CA LEU A 48 11.88 -17.85 -3.41
C LEU A 48 10.94 -17.74 -4.63
N GLU A 49 11.33 -17.04 -5.70
CA GLU A 49 10.55 -16.93 -6.93
C GLU A 49 10.21 -18.32 -7.51
N GLY A 50 8.91 -18.60 -7.66
CA GLY A 50 8.38 -19.89 -8.13
C GLY A 50 7.80 -20.79 -7.02
N GLU A 51 7.95 -20.42 -5.74
CA GLU A 51 7.25 -21.09 -4.65
C GLU A 51 5.85 -20.50 -4.41
N PRO A 52 4.87 -21.31 -3.98
CA PRO A 52 3.52 -20.84 -3.70
C PRO A 52 3.50 -19.74 -2.63
N VAL A 53 4.45 -19.72 -1.70
CA VAL A 53 4.58 -18.66 -0.68
C VAL A 53 4.93 -17.32 -1.30
N HIS A 54 5.83 -17.31 -2.29
CA HIS A 54 6.23 -16.09 -2.98
C HIS A 54 5.10 -15.57 -3.87
N ASP A 55 4.43 -16.46 -4.60
CA ASP A 55 3.27 -16.10 -5.42
C ASP A 55 2.14 -15.54 -4.56
N PHE A 56 1.90 -16.14 -3.38
CA PHE A 56 0.95 -15.61 -2.40
C PHE A 56 1.35 -14.21 -1.93
N PHE A 57 2.61 -14.00 -1.56
CA PHE A 57 3.12 -12.70 -1.13
C PHE A 57 2.99 -11.64 -2.23
N LYS A 58 3.26 -12.02 -3.49
CA LYS A 58 3.12 -11.14 -4.66
C LYS A 58 1.68 -10.64 -4.83
N ILE A 59 0.68 -11.44 -4.49
CA ILE A 59 -0.74 -11.01 -4.48
C ILE A 59 -0.96 -9.88 -3.47
N PHE A 60 -0.29 -9.91 -2.30
CA PHE A 60 -0.36 -8.82 -1.33
C PHE A 60 0.43 -7.57 -1.74
N VAL A 61 1.44 -7.69 -2.59
CA VAL A 61 2.19 -6.53 -3.11
C VAL A 61 1.47 -5.86 -4.28
N SER A 62 1.00 -6.64 -5.26
CA SER A 62 0.50 -6.11 -6.55
C SER A 62 -0.81 -6.72 -7.04
N GLY A 63 -1.44 -7.61 -6.26
CA GLY A 63 -2.63 -8.35 -6.68
C GLY A 63 -3.95 -7.79 -6.16
N ASP A 64 -5.02 -8.36 -6.72
CA ASP A 64 -6.42 -8.05 -6.42
C ASP A 64 -7.11 -9.18 -5.66
N LEU A 65 -8.30 -8.88 -5.10
CA LEU A 65 -9.18 -9.86 -4.45
C LEU A 65 -9.51 -11.06 -5.34
N ASN A 66 -9.63 -10.86 -6.65
CA ASN A 66 -9.89 -11.95 -7.60
C ASN A 66 -8.69 -12.88 -7.75
N THR A 67 -7.47 -12.34 -7.78
CA THR A 67 -6.24 -13.12 -7.84
C THR A 67 -6.05 -13.95 -6.57
N PHE A 68 -6.41 -13.38 -5.41
CA PHE A 68 -6.42 -14.10 -4.14
C PHE A 68 -7.40 -15.29 -4.14
N ARG A 69 -8.65 -15.09 -4.60
CA ARG A 69 -9.62 -16.19 -4.75
C ARG A 69 -9.13 -17.29 -5.69
N ASN A 70 -8.54 -16.92 -6.82
CA ASN A 70 -7.97 -17.86 -7.77
C ASN A 70 -6.76 -18.63 -7.20
N PHE A 71 -6.02 -18.04 -6.26
CA PHE A 71 -4.93 -18.73 -5.58
C PHE A 71 -5.48 -19.75 -4.56
N LEU A 72 -6.52 -19.40 -3.81
CA LEU A 72 -7.16 -20.30 -2.85
C LEU A 72 -7.81 -21.51 -3.52
N THR A 73 -8.41 -21.35 -4.70
CA THR A 73 -8.97 -22.50 -5.44
C THR A 73 -7.88 -23.47 -5.92
N LYS A 74 -6.69 -22.97 -6.24
CA LYS A 74 -5.53 -23.78 -6.62
C LYS A 74 -4.84 -24.44 -5.43
N HIS A 75 -4.82 -23.78 -4.28
CA HIS A 75 -4.13 -24.24 -3.06
C HIS A 75 -5.01 -24.11 -1.80
N PRO A 76 -6.07 -24.92 -1.68
CA PRO A 76 -7.01 -24.82 -0.55
C PRO A 76 -6.35 -25.13 0.80
N ASN A 77 -5.36 -26.03 0.82
CA ASN A 77 -4.68 -26.45 2.06
C ASN A 77 -3.59 -25.46 2.52
N PHE A 78 -3.27 -24.43 1.74
CA PHE A 78 -2.16 -23.51 2.05
C PHE A 78 -2.45 -22.65 3.28
N LEU A 79 -3.71 -22.21 3.47
CA LEU A 79 -4.10 -21.43 4.64
C LEU A 79 -4.00 -22.25 5.93
N SER A 80 -4.52 -23.48 5.91
CA SER A 80 -4.51 -24.40 7.06
C SER A 80 -3.10 -24.82 7.46
N GLN A 81 -2.20 -25.03 6.48
CA GLN A 81 -0.80 -25.39 6.74
C GLN A 81 -0.01 -24.27 7.42
N ASN A 82 -0.37 -23.01 7.15
CA ASN A 82 0.33 -21.83 7.64
C ASN A 82 -0.37 -21.14 8.81
N ASN A 83 -1.46 -21.71 9.34
CA ASN A 83 -2.28 -21.13 10.41
C ASN A 83 -2.70 -19.67 10.11
N LEU A 84 -3.10 -19.40 8.87
CA LEU A 84 -3.59 -18.09 8.43
C LEU A 84 -5.13 -18.09 8.42
N SER A 85 -5.74 -17.06 9.00
CA SER A 85 -7.18 -16.83 8.87
C SER A 85 -7.49 -16.25 7.49
N GLU A 86 -8.40 -16.88 6.76
CA GLU A 86 -8.88 -16.39 5.46
C GLU A 86 -9.51 -15.00 5.59
N GLU A 87 -10.33 -14.81 6.63
CA GLU A 87 -11.03 -13.55 6.90
C GLU A 87 -10.06 -12.39 7.14
N ALA A 88 -8.99 -12.63 7.91
CA ALA A 88 -7.94 -11.65 8.16
C ALA A 88 -7.17 -11.30 6.89
N CYS A 89 -6.88 -12.30 6.04
CA CYS A 89 -6.22 -12.08 4.76
C CYS A 89 -7.09 -11.26 3.80
N ILE A 90 -8.40 -11.55 3.73
CA ILE A 90 -9.36 -10.81 2.91
C ILE A 90 -9.48 -9.36 3.40
N HIS A 91 -9.59 -9.15 4.71
CA HIS A 91 -9.67 -7.82 5.31
C HIS A 91 -8.41 -7.00 5.00
N LYS A 92 -7.22 -7.59 5.21
CA LYS A 92 -5.94 -6.96 4.87
C LYS A 92 -5.83 -6.64 3.38
N LEU A 93 -6.26 -7.55 2.50
CA LEU A 93 -6.21 -7.32 1.06
C LEU A 93 -7.17 -6.19 0.63
N ARG A 94 -8.37 -6.12 1.20
CA ARG A 94 -9.30 -4.99 0.99
C ARG A 94 -8.67 -3.66 1.38
N LEU A 95 -7.95 -3.62 2.49
CA LEU A 95 -7.27 -2.40 2.95
C LEU A 95 -6.18 -1.99 1.96
N LEU A 96 -5.38 -2.93 1.48
CA LEU A 96 -4.34 -2.68 0.47
C LEU A 96 -4.94 -2.22 -0.87
N THR A 97 -6.08 -2.80 -1.29
CA THR A 97 -6.81 -2.34 -2.48
C THR A 97 -7.34 -0.92 -2.30
N LEU A 98 -7.86 -0.58 -1.11
CA LEU A 98 -8.29 0.79 -0.81
C LEU A 98 -7.13 1.80 -0.87
N MET A 99 -5.96 1.43 -0.36
CA MET A 99 -4.75 2.25 -0.43
C MET A 99 -4.34 2.50 -1.90
N GLN A 100 -4.36 1.46 -2.73
CA GLN A 100 -4.04 1.58 -4.15
C GLN A 100 -5.07 2.43 -4.92
N LEU A 101 -6.36 2.29 -4.60
CA LEU A 101 -7.41 3.09 -5.22
C LEU A 101 -7.27 4.57 -4.86
N SER A 102 -6.89 4.84 -3.61
CA SER A 102 -6.71 6.20 -3.10
C SER A 102 -5.41 6.88 -3.54
N GLU A 103 -4.45 6.14 -4.12
CA GLU A 103 -3.27 6.72 -4.79
C GLU A 103 -3.62 7.31 -6.17
N ASN A 104 -4.59 6.70 -6.87
CA ASN A 104 -4.90 7.06 -8.26
C ASN A 104 -5.99 8.13 -8.41
N VAL A 105 -6.84 8.30 -7.39
CA VAL A 105 -8.06 9.11 -7.49
C VAL A 105 -8.26 9.94 -6.22
N ASN A 106 -8.52 11.24 -6.38
CA ASN A 106 -8.78 12.16 -5.25
C ASN A 106 -10.25 12.14 -4.79
N GLU A 107 -11.18 11.78 -5.67
CA GLU A 107 -12.61 11.66 -5.38
C GLU A 107 -13.13 10.29 -5.82
N LEU A 108 -13.65 9.51 -4.88
CA LEU A 108 -14.17 8.17 -5.14
C LEU A 108 -15.66 8.10 -4.81
N SER A 109 -16.48 7.54 -5.71
CA SER A 109 -17.88 7.29 -5.41
C SER A 109 -18.04 6.06 -4.50
N TYR A 110 -19.07 6.05 -3.65
CA TYR A 110 -19.34 4.89 -2.80
C TYR A 110 -19.61 3.61 -3.61
N GLN A 111 -20.20 3.74 -4.81
CA GLN A 111 -20.51 2.60 -5.67
C GLN A 111 -19.24 1.97 -6.24
N ASP A 112 -18.33 2.79 -6.74
CA ASP A 112 -17.05 2.32 -7.28
C ASP A 112 -16.19 1.69 -6.19
N ALA A 113 -16.15 2.31 -5.01
CA ALA A 113 -15.46 1.78 -3.83
C ALA A 113 -16.02 0.40 -3.43
N ALA A 114 -17.34 0.28 -3.29
CA ALA A 114 -18.01 -0.96 -2.91
C ALA A 114 -17.78 -2.08 -3.94
N ALA A 115 -17.84 -1.76 -5.23
CA ALA A 115 -17.58 -2.70 -6.32
C ALA A 115 -16.14 -3.23 -6.29
N GLN A 116 -15.15 -2.36 -6.12
CA GLN A 116 -13.73 -2.75 -6.07
C GLN A 116 -13.41 -3.57 -4.80
N LEU A 117 -13.96 -3.18 -3.66
CA LEU A 117 -13.74 -3.87 -2.37
C LEU A 117 -14.56 -5.15 -2.20
N ASN A 118 -15.50 -5.43 -3.11
CA ASN A 118 -16.51 -6.48 -2.98
C ASN A 118 -17.20 -6.42 -1.60
N LEU A 119 -17.69 -5.24 -1.24
CA LEU A 119 -18.41 -4.96 0.00
C LEU A 119 -19.81 -4.44 -0.30
N LYS A 120 -20.72 -4.63 0.66
CA LYS A 120 -22.01 -3.94 0.63
C LYS A 120 -21.79 -2.46 0.95
N ILE A 121 -22.65 -1.61 0.41
CA ILE A 121 -22.58 -0.15 0.64
C ILE A 121 -22.70 0.18 2.14
N GLU A 122 -23.49 -0.58 2.90
CA GLU A 122 -23.69 -0.40 4.34
C GLU A 122 -22.43 -0.72 5.17
N GLU A 123 -21.60 -1.66 4.70
CA GLU A 123 -20.37 -2.09 5.37
C GLU A 123 -19.15 -1.24 4.96
N LEU A 124 -19.30 -0.38 3.96
CA LEU A 124 -18.22 0.43 3.41
C LEU A 124 -17.77 1.53 4.38
N GLU A 125 -18.72 2.27 4.98
CA GLU A 125 -18.40 3.34 5.93
C GLU A 125 -17.62 2.87 7.16
N PRO A 126 -18.07 1.84 7.91
CA PRO A 126 -17.31 1.35 9.05
C PRO A 126 -15.92 0.84 8.65
N PHE A 127 -15.80 0.24 7.46
CA PHE A 127 -14.51 -0.20 6.93
C PHE A 127 -13.57 0.98 6.62
N ILE A 128 -14.07 2.06 6.01
CA ILE A 128 -13.25 3.26 5.75
C ILE A 128 -12.84 3.92 7.06
N ILE A 129 -13.74 4.00 8.05
CA ILE A 129 -13.41 4.55 9.37
C ILE A 129 -12.30 3.73 10.04
N GLU A 130 -12.34 2.41 9.91
CA GLU A 130 -11.27 1.53 10.39
C GLU A 130 -9.95 1.80 9.66
N ALA A 131 -9.97 1.91 8.32
CA ALA A 131 -8.80 2.22 7.51
C ALA A 131 -8.15 3.56 7.89
N VAL A 132 -8.98 4.58 8.17
CA VAL A 132 -8.52 5.89 8.66
C VAL A 132 -7.92 5.77 10.06
N ARG A 133 -8.54 4.98 10.95
CA ARG A 133 -8.01 4.72 12.30
C ARG A 133 -6.63 4.06 12.26
N GLN A 134 -6.43 3.12 11.34
CA GLN A 134 -5.16 2.45 11.11
C GLN A 134 -4.14 3.32 10.36
N ARG A 135 -4.50 4.57 10.00
CA ARG A 135 -3.67 5.52 9.24
C ARG A 135 -3.23 5.02 7.86
N ALA A 136 -3.97 4.07 7.29
CA ALA A 136 -3.71 3.58 5.93
C ALA A 136 -4.08 4.64 4.89
N VAL A 137 -5.20 5.35 5.11
CA VAL A 137 -5.74 6.39 4.23
C VAL A 137 -6.23 7.56 5.06
N ALA A 138 -6.04 8.78 4.57
CA ALA A 138 -6.63 10.00 5.09
C ALA A 138 -7.70 10.49 4.11
N CYS A 139 -8.96 10.35 4.48
CA CYS A 139 -10.10 10.77 3.66
C CYS A 139 -11.21 11.41 4.49
N LYS A 140 -12.07 12.17 3.81
CA LYS A 140 -13.32 12.73 4.33
C LYS A 140 -14.49 12.06 3.61
N LEU A 141 -15.52 11.72 4.37
CA LEU A 141 -16.74 11.10 3.85
C LEU A 141 -17.81 12.18 3.66
N ASP A 142 -18.32 12.30 2.43
CA ASP A 142 -19.53 13.06 2.14
C ASP A 142 -20.69 12.08 1.91
N GLN A 143 -21.47 11.89 2.96
CA GLN A 143 -22.60 10.96 2.95
C GLN A 143 -23.76 11.47 2.06
N VAL A 144 -23.94 12.79 1.92
CA VAL A 144 -25.05 13.38 1.14
C VAL A 144 -24.80 13.15 -0.35
N GLN A 145 -23.58 13.43 -0.80
CA GLN A 145 -23.18 13.21 -2.19
C GLN A 145 -22.75 11.78 -2.49
N LYS A 146 -22.63 10.93 -1.47
CA LYS A 146 -22.09 9.55 -1.55
C LYS A 146 -20.70 9.53 -2.19
N LYS A 147 -19.83 10.41 -1.71
CA LYS A 147 -18.45 10.58 -2.19
C LYS A 147 -17.44 10.47 -1.05
N ILE A 148 -16.26 9.97 -1.38
CA ILE A 148 -15.10 9.85 -0.50
C ILE A 148 -14.04 10.79 -1.06
N LEU A 149 -13.73 11.86 -0.34
CA LEU A 149 -12.67 12.80 -0.70
C LEU A 149 -11.38 12.37 -0.04
N ILE A 150 -10.41 11.96 -0.85
CA ILE A 150 -9.11 11.50 -0.37
C ILE A 150 -8.19 12.72 -0.23
N THR A 151 -7.66 12.91 0.97
CA THR A 151 -6.70 13.98 1.29
C THR A 151 -5.26 13.49 1.17
N GLY A 152 -5.04 12.20 1.44
CA GLY A 152 -3.76 11.53 1.22
C GLY A 152 -3.88 10.04 1.49
N ALA A 153 -3.05 9.25 0.83
CA ALA A 153 -3.00 7.81 1.00
C ALA A 153 -1.56 7.40 1.25
N PHE A 154 -1.36 6.40 2.11
CA PHE A 154 -0.06 5.74 2.16
C PHE A 154 0.00 4.76 0.97
N PRO A 155 0.99 4.88 0.06
CA PRO A 155 1.03 4.03 -1.12
C PRO A 155 1.37 2.60 -0.73
N ARG A 156 0.75 1.64 -1.42
CA ARG A 156 0.96 0.20 -1.19
C ARG A 156 2.41 -0.22 -1.47
N THR A 157 3.02 0.41 -2.47
CA THR A 157 4.43 0.23 -2.86
C THR A 157 5.03 1.60 -3.11
N PHE A 158 6.26 1.83 -2.67
CA PHE A 158 6.97 3.09 -2.81
C PHE A 158 8.28 2.87 -3.55
N GLY A 159 8.18 2.92 -4.88
CA GLY A 159 9.30 2.71 -5.78
C GLY A 159 9.86 3.99 -6.36
N ARG A 160 10.69 3.80 -7.40
CA ARG A 160 11.26 4.88 -8.20
C ARG A 160 10.22 5.84 -8.83
N PRO A 161 9.05 5.40 -9.35
CA PRO A 161 8.12 6.35 -9.95
C PRO A 161 7.54 7.33 -8.91
N GLN A 162 7.27 6.86 -7.69
CA GLN A 162 6.83 7.75 -6.60
C GLN A 162 7.92 8.76 -6.21
N TRP A 163 9.20 8.35 -6.20
CA TRP A 163 10.33 9.27 -5.98
C TRP A 163 10.43 10.36 -7.04
N VAL A 164 10.23 10.01 -8.32
CA VAL A 164 10.25 10.99 -9.41
C VAL A 164 9.09 11.98 -9.26
N ASN A 165 7.88 11.50 -8.98
CA ASN A 165 6.73 12.38 -8.76
C ASN A 165 6.93 13.33 -7.57
N LEU A 166 7.52 12.83 -6.47
CA LEU A 166 7.87 13.66 -5.32
C LEU A 166 8.92 14.71 -5.67
N HIS A 167 9.97 14.33 -6.39
CA HIS A 167 10.98 15.26 -6.87
C HIS A 167 10.37 16.37 -7.72
N ASP A 168 9.53 16.01 -8.68
CA ASP A 168 8.91 16.98 -9.60
C ASP A 168 7.97 17.93 -8.86
N THR A 169 7.20 17.42 -7.89
CA THR A 169 6.35 18.24 -7.02
C THR A 169 7.19 19.24 -6.20
N LEU A 170 8.32 18.80 -5.62
CA LEU A 170 9.22 19.69 -4.89
C LEU A 170 9.88 20.75 -5.77
N VAL A 171 10.27 20.39 -6.99
CA VAL A 171 10.82 21.35 -7.97
C VAL A 171 9.77 22.38 -8.36
N GLN A 172 8.52 21.96 -8.59
CA GLN A 172 7.41 22.87 -8.83
C GLN A 172 7.18 23.82 -7.65
N TRP A 173 7.14 23.30 -6.42
CA TRP A 173 6.97 24.13 -5.22
C TRP A 173 8.11 25.14 -5.07
N ARG A 174 9.36 24.73 -5.30
CA ARG A 174 10.52 25.62 -5.29
C ARG A 174 10.37 26.74 -6.33
N SER A 175 9.94 26.39 -7.55
CA SER A 175 9.72 27.36 -8.63
C SER A 175 8.62 28.36 -8.25
N HIS A 176 7.47 27.88 -7.76
CA HIS A 176 6.36 28.72 -7.36
C HIS A 176 6.72 29.67 -6.20
N LEU A 177 7.42 29.17 -5.18
CA LEU A 177 7.89 30.00 -4.07
C LEU A 177 8.92 31.05 -4.54
N GLY A 178 9.81 30.70 -5.47
CA GLY A 178 10.75 31.65 -6.08
C GLY A 178 10.05 32.76 -6.85
N THR A 179 8.99 32.43 -7.60
CA THR A 179 8.14 33.43 -8.29
C THR A 179 7.44 34.35 -7.29
N VAL A 180 6.84 33.81 -6.24
CA VAL A 180 6.18 34.62 -5.20
C VAL A 180 7.17 35.54 -4.49
N GLN A 181 8.36 35.04 -4.14
CA GLN A 181 9.42 35.84 -3.52
C GLN A 181 9.88 36.98 -4.44
N SER A 182 10.04 36.70 -5.74
CA SER A 182 10.44 37.70 -6.73
C SER A 182 9.37 38.78 -6.89
N SER A 183 8.09 38.39 -7.00
CA SER A 183 6.97 39.32 -7.08
C SER A 183 6.85 40.21 -5.84
N LEU A 184 7.01 39.65 -4.64
CA LEU A 184 7.02 40.43 -3.39
C LEU A 184 8.19 41.42 -3.34
N SER A 185 9.37 41.01 -3.79
CA SER A 185 10.55 41.87 -3.83
C SER A 185 10.37 43.06 -4.79
N MET A 186 9.73 42.82 -5.95
CA MET A 186 9.38 43.88 -6.89
C MET A 186 8.33 44.85 -6.33
N MET A 187 7.32 44.36 -5.61
CA MET A 187 6.31 45.22 -4.98
C MET A 187 6.91 46.15 -3.93
N ILE A 188 7.83 45.65 -3.09
CA ILE A 188 8.53 46.46 -2.07
C ILE A 188 9.40 47.55 -2.71
N GLN A 189 10.02 47.27 -3.86
CA GLN A 189 10.82 48.26 -4.59
C GLN A 189 9.96 49.36 -5.24
N ASN A 190 8.75 49.03 -5.69
CA ASN A 190 7.82 50.02 -6.25
C ASN A 190 7.16 50.91 -5.19
N GLU A 191 6.98 50.46 -3.95
CA GLU A 191 6.46 51.30 -2.86
C GLU A 191 7.50 52.27 -2.26
N SER A 192 8.80 52.06 -2.54
CA SER A 192 9.90 52.91 -2.06
C SER A 192 10.37 53.97 -3.07
N SER A 193 9.71 54.07 -4.23
CA SER A 193 9.92 55.09 -5.27
C SER A 193 8.72 56.04 -5.37
#